data_AF-A0A8X6XMD4-F1
#
_entry.id   AF-A0A8X6XMD4-F1
#
_cell.length_a   1.000
_cell.length_b   1.000
_cell.length_c   1.000
_cell.angle_alpha   90.00
_cell.angle_beta   90.00
_cell.angle_gamma   90.00
#
_symmetry.space_group_name_H-M   'P 1'
#
loop_
_entity.id
_entity.type
_entity.pdbx_description
1 polymer ?
#
loop_
_entity_poly.entity_id
_entity_poly.type
_entity_poly.pdbx_seq_one_letter_code
_entity_poly.pdbx_strand_id
1 'polypeptide(L)'
;MFKSKYFLAGFFPFLNHMMLTVAELIIRYGFDTPRSKGFMISIFGRILDDPELLEYSKSKIKGEFKESFRSKFMYYRDLFGFDFCYEKVKNKIHNYPLDFLNYSTAKETFNAILKSCSDFDDAGRLQVTCTESSSSWNMHIFSILCKAKGDFHPDVYSDFGKLLTTSSTVESATIPQAMQDVANQIVKDVGSKVFSSMELQGEKFSKPLLCGHKFQQFLKKHGHRCLKELDVRSITWGMDPKLLVKLLQNLVSANKGEAKEEDCSTNRIISQLRVPLTFMSKCLLRIVVPQCHRAVRGREAGKIFSRGSICGSFLVPAGGIWKFKEQVS
;
A
#
# COMPACT_ATOMS: atom_id res chain seq x y z
N MET A 1 -8.37 9.80 26.94
CA MET A 1 -8.73 8.82 25.89
C MET A 1 -9.95 9.34 25.16
N PHE A 2 -9.87 9.53 23.84
CA PHE A 2 -10.97 10.02 23.02
C PHE A 2 -12.15 9.04 23.09
N LYS A 3 -13.36 9.52 23.42
CA LYS A 3 -14.59 8.73 23.37
C LYS A 3 -15.49 9.34 22.29
N SER A 4 -15.58 8.69 21.13
CA SER A 4 -16.62 8.98 20.15
C SER A 4 -17.94 8.34 20.61
N LYS A 5 -19.05 9.03 20.38
CA LYS A 5 -20.40 8.55 20.74
C LYS A 5 -20.90 7.44 19.82
N TYR A 6 -20.44 7.40 18.57
CA TYR A 6 -21.03 6.58 17.51
C TYR A 6 -20.05 5.61 16.84
N PHE A 7 -18.74 5.84 16.98
CA PHE A 7 -17.72 5.10 16.27
C PHE A 7 -16.57 4.72 17.20
N LEU A 8 -15.90 3.60 16.90
CA LEU A 8 -14.68 3.22 17.59
C LEU A 8 -13.56 4.21 17.25
N ALA A 9 -12.62 4.34 18.18
CA ALA A 9 -11.41 5.14 17.98
C ALA A 9 -10.45 4.43 17.01
N GLY A 10 -9.73 5.19 16.18
CA GLY A 10 -8.71 4.71 15.25
C GLY A 10 -9.19 4.35 13.83
N PHE A 11 -8.44 3.47 13.17
CA PHE A 11 -8.77 2.88 11.87
C PHE A 11 -9.51 1.57 12.09
N PHE A 12 -10.73 1.46 11.57
CA PHE A 12 -11.50 0.22 11.71
C PHE A 12 -12.33 -0.07 10.46
N PRO A 13 -12.41 -1.33 10.03
CA PRO A 13 -13.36 -1.73 9.00
C PRO A 13 -14.79 -1.72 9.58
N PHE A 14 -15.73 -1.13 8.86
CA PHE A 14 -17.16 -1.15 9.17
C PHE A 14 -17.97 -1.18 7.87
N LEU A 15 -18.85 -2.19 7.72
CA LEU A 15 -19.71 -2.36 6.53
C LEU A 15 -18.95 -2.21 5.20
N ASN A 16 -17.84 -2.93 5.02
CA ASN A 16 -16.96 -2.88 3.83
C ASN A 16 -16.24 -1.54 3.59
N HIS A 17 -16.26 -0.62 4.56
CA HIS A 17 -15.54 0.65 4.48
C HIS A 17 -14.48 0.73 5.57
N MET A 18 -13.33 1.32 5.26
CA MET A 18 -12.38 1.74 6.29
C MET A 18 -12.86 3.07 6.87
N MET A 19 -13.24 3.06 8.14
CA MET A 19 -13.65 4.24 8.88
C MET A 19 -12.47 4.79 9.67
N LEU A 20 -12.44 6.12 9.80
CA LEU A 20 -11.38 6.85 10.44
C LEU A 20 -11.91 8.09 11.13
N THR A 21 -11.59 8.26 12.41
CA THR A 21 -11.90 9.50 13.12
C THR A 21 -10.79 10.52 12.92
N VAL A 22 -10.98 11.46 11.98
CA VAL A 22 -9.99 12.51 11.65
C VAL A 22 -9.59 13.34 12.88
N ALA A 23 -10.56 13.76 13.69
CA ALA A 23 -10.31 14.56 14.89
C ALA A 23 -9.42 13.86 15.91
N GLU A 24 -9.55 12.53 16.04
CA GLU A 24 -8.68 11.74 16.92
C GLU A 24 -7.25 11.70 16.39
N LEU A 25 -7.07 11.52 15.08
CA LEU A 25 -5.72 11.51 14.48
C LEU A 25 -4.99 12.84 14.70
N ILE A 26 -5.70 13.97 14.55
CA ILE A 26 -5.16 15.31 14.77
C ILE A 26 -4.59 15.45 16.19
N ILE A 27 -5.23 14.85 17.18
CA ILE A 27 -4.85 15.03 18.60
C ILE A 27 -4.06 13.86 19.17
N ARG A 28 -3.88 12.77 18.41
CA ARG A 28 -3.31 11.50 18.88
C ARG A 28 -1.93 11.66 19.53
N TYR A 29 -1.11 12.55 18.97
CA TYR A 29 0.24 12.85 19.46
C TYR A 29 0.34 14.28 20.02
N GLY A 30 -0.76 14.78 20.57
CA GLY A 30 -0.94 16.17 20.98
C GLY A 30 -1.45 17.05 19.85
N PHE A 31 -2.09 18.17 20.19
CA PHE A 31 -2.55 19.16 19.22
C PHE A 31 -1.40 20.05 18.75
N ASP A 32 -1.33 20.29 17.44
CA ASP A 32 -0.34 21.20 16.82
C ASP A 32 1.14 20.85 17.06
N THR A 33 1.43 19.60 17.46
CA THR A 33 2.82 19.14 17.69
C THR A 33 3.48 18.70 16.39
N PRO A 34 4.83 18.72 16.29
CA PRO A 34 5.55 18.18 15.13
C PRO A 34 5.21 16.71 14.83
N ARG A 35 4.91 15.92 15.88
CA ARG A 35 4.49 14.52 15.74
C ARG A 35 3.10 14.41 15.14
N SER A 36 2.13 15.16 15.64
CA SER A 36 0.78 15.16 15.08
C SER A 36 0.79 15.60 13.61
N LYS A 37 1.48 16.71 13.30
CA LYS A 37 1.63 17.19 11.92
C LYS A 37 2.36 16.19 11.01
N GLY A 38 3.45 15.58 11.49
CA GLY A 38 4.16 14.54 10.74
C GLY A 38 3.29 13.32 10.45
N PHE A 39 2.45 12.91 11.41
CA PHE A 39 1.50 11.83 11.23
C PHE A 39 0.38 12.20 10.24
N MET A 40 -0.17 13.43 10.30
CA MET A 40 -1.14 13.94 9.33
C MET A 40 -0.57 13.93 7.91
N ILE A 41 0.65 14.43 7.71
CA ILE A 41 1.33 14.39 6.41
C ILE A 41 1.48 12.95 5.92
N SER A 42 1.78 12.00 6.81
CA SER A 42 1.90 10.60 6.41
C SER A 42 0.59 9.96 5.96
N ILE A 43 -0.55 10.34 6.55
CA ILE A 43 -1.86 9.75 6.23
C ILE A 43 -2.52 10.50 5.07
N PHE A 44 -2.53 11.83 5.09
CA PHE A 44 -3.27 12.68 4.17
C PHE A 44 -2.40 13.34 3.10
N GLY A 45 -1.07 13.20 3.18
CA GLY A 45 -0.14 13.92 2.31
C GLY A 45 0.00 15.41 2.62
N ARG A 46 -0.76 15.93 3.60
CA ARG A 46 -0.79 17.34 3.99
C ARG A 46 -1.16 17.51 5.46
N ILE A 47 -0.90 18.71 5.98
CA ILE A 47 -1.46 19.14 7.26
C ILE A 47 -2.93 19.52 7.03
N LEU A 48 -3.81 19.13 7.95
CA LEU A 48 -5.21 19.54 7.94
C LEU A 48 -5.33 20.89 8.65
N ASP A 49 -5.90 21.85 7.95
CA ASP A 49 -5.95 23.28 8.29
C ASP A 49 -7.39 23.83 8.34
N ASP A 50 -8.39 22.95 8.26
CA ASP A 50 -9.80 23.30 8.35
C ASP A 50 -10.15 23.82 9.77
N PRO A 51 -10.62 25.08 9.90
CA PRO A 51 -10.85 25.69 11.22
C PRO A 51 -11.90 24.96 12.06
N GLU A 52 -13.01 24.52 11.46
CA GLU A 52 -14.09 23.83 12.17
C GLU A 52 -13.62 22.49 12.71
N LEU A 53 -12.86 21.75 11.90
CA LEU A 53 -12.26 20.48 12.29
C LEU A 53 -11.23 20.65 13.41
N LEU A 54 -10.40 21.69 13.34
CA LEU A 54 -9.39 21.97 14.36
C LEU A 54 -10.03 22.39 15.68
N GLU A 55 -11.07 23.24 15.64
CA GLU A 55 -11.84 23.63 16.82
C GLU A 55 -12.52 22.41 17.46
N TYR A 56 -13.19 21.59 16.65
CA TYR A 56 -13.78 20.34 17.12
C TYR A 56 -12.72 19.42 17.73
N SER A 57 -11.56 19.25 17.10
CA SER A 57 -10.47 18.41 17.60
C SER A 57 -9.95 18.92 18.95
N LYS A 58 -9.73 20.23 19.07
CA LYS A 58 -9.27 20.89 20.29
C LYS A 58 -10.27 20.74 21.43
N SER A 59 -11.58 20.84 21.15
CA SER A 59 -12.65 20.64 22.14
C SER A 59 -12.64 19.25 22.79
N LYS A 60 -12.02 18.26 22.14
CA LYS A 60 -11.97 16.87 22.62
C LYS A 60 -10.78 16.61 23.53
N ILE A 61 -9.82 17.53 23.62
CA ILE A 61 -8.68 17.43 24.52
C ILE A 61 -9.11 17.90 25.91
N LYS A 62 -9.06 17.00 26.90
CA LYS A 62 -9.26 17.34 28.31
C LYS A 62 -7.89 17.45 29.00
N GLY A 63 -7.36 18.67 29.10
CA GLY A 63 -6.08 18.95 29.76
C GLY A 63 -4.84 18.64 28.90
N GLU A 64 -3.64 18.73 29.49
CA GLU A 64 -2.39 18.43 28.80
C GLU A 64 -2.30 16.94 28.41
N PHE A 65 -1.85 16.68 27.18
CA PHE A 65 -1.61 15.33 26.70
C PHE A 65 -0.44 14.70 27.48
N LYS A 66 -0.74 13.78 28.41
CA LYS A 66 0.26 12.96 29.10
C LYS A 66 0.11 11.49 28.69
N GLU A 67 1.06 11.04 27.88
CA GLU A 67 1.12 9.66 27.42
C GLU A 67 1.62 8.74 28.55
N SER A 68 0.83 7.73 28.93
CA SER A 68 1.19 6.79 29.98
C SER A 68 2.39 5.92 29.58
N PHE A 69 3.18 5.45 30.56
CA PHE A 69 4.31 4.55 30.30
C PHE A 69 3.87 3.27 29.58
N ARG A 70 2.73 2.69 29.99
CA ARG A 70 2.13 1.53 29.33
C ARG A 70 1.81 1.82 27.87
N SER A 71 1.22 2.97 27.56
CA SER A 71 0.91 3.39 26.19
C SER A 71 2.16 3.52 25.33
N LYS A 72 3.23 4.12 25.86
CA LYS A 72 4.53 4.21 25.18
C LYS A 72 5.12 2.83 24.89
N PHE A 73 5.13 1.95 25.89
CA PHE A 73 5.64 0.60 25.73
C PHE A 73 4.89 -0.17 24.64
N MET A 74 3.56 -0.13 24.67
CA MET A 74 2.72 -0.78 23.66
C MET A 74 2.97 -0.19 22.27
N TYR A 75 3.04 1.13 22.14
CA TYR A 75 3.36 1.80 20.87
C TYR A 75 4.69 1.30 20.29
N TYR A 76 5.78 1.28 21.07
CA TYR A 76 7.07 0.82 20.55
C TYR A 76 7.08 -0.68 20.25
N ARG A 77 6.44 -1.50 21.09
CA ARG A 77 6.27 -2.94 20.82
C ARG A 77 5.60 -3.16 19.46
N ASP A 78 4.52 -2.44 19.19
CA ASP A 78 3.76 -2.58 17.94
C ASP A 78 4.55 -1.99 16.76
N LEU A 79 5.26 -0.87 16.97
CA LEU A 79 6.10 -0.22 15.95
C LEU A 79 7.26 -1.08 15.46
N PHE A 80 7.85 -1.91 16.34
CA PHE A 80 8.95 -2.82 16.00
C PHE A 80 8.50 -4.24 15.67
N GLY A 81 7.33 -4.67 16.18
CA GLY A 81 6.78 -6.02 16.02
C GLY A 81 5.66 -6.16 14.98
N PHE A 82 5.39 -5.11 14.19
CA PHE A 82 4.23 -5.06 13.28
C PHE A 82 4.14 -6.20 12.26
N ASP A 83 5.28 -6.77 11.84
CA ASP A 83 5.38 -7.83 10.84
C ASP A 83 5.57 -9.23 11.45
N PHE A 84 5.54 -9.39 12.78
CA PHE A 84 5.77 -10.68 13.44
C PHE A 84 4.76 -11.76 13.00
N CYS A 85 3.49 -11.38 12.79
CA CYS A 85 2.44 -12.30 12.37
C CYS A 85 2.36 -12.49 10.84
N TYR A 86 3.24 -11.85 10.07
CA TYR A 86 3.14 -11.76 8.61
C TYR A 86 3.12 -13.14 7.93
N GLU A 87 4.12 -13.98 8.20
CA GLU A 87 4.21 -15.31 7.56
C GLU A 87 3.05 -16.23 8.00
N LYS A 88 2.60 -16.12 9.25
CA LYS A 88 1.43 -16.88 9.73
C LYS A 88 0.17 -16.51 8.94
N VAL A 89 -0.10 -15.21 8.79
CA VAL A 89 -1.28 -14.71 8.05
C VAL A 89 -1.17 -15.08 6.56
N LYS A 90 0.00 -14.90 5.95
CA LYS A 90 0.28 -15.29 4.57
C LYS A 90 -0.03 -16.76 4.32
N ASN A 91 0.48 -17.65 5.19
CA ASN A 91 0.24 -19.09 5.07
C ASN A 91 -1.23 -19.46 5.25
N LYS A 92 -1.94 -18.79 6.16
CA LYS A 92 -3.39 -18.97 6.37
C LYS A 92 -4.18 -18.64 5.11
N ILE A 93 -3.85 -17.54 4.43
CA ILE A 93 -4.55 -17.09 3.21
C ILE A 93 -4.21 -18.01 2.04
N HIS A 94 -2.93 -18.35 1.85
CA HIS A 94 -2.49 -19.17 0.73
C HIS A 94 -3.08 -20.58 0.78
N ASN A 95 -3.24 -21.13 1.99
CA ASN A 95 -3.74 -22.49 2.20
C ASN A 95 -5.19 -22.49 2.70
N TYR A 96 -5.94 -21.42 2.44
CA TYR A 96 -7.32 -21.31 2.90
C TYR A 96 -8.20 -22.35 2.18
N PRO A 97 -8.94 -23.20 2.91
CA PRO A 97 -9.78 -24.22 2.30
C PRO A 97 -10.98 -23.56 1.62
N LEU A 98 -11.06 -23.68 0.30
CA LEU A 98 -12.17 -23.17 -0.51
C LEU A 98 -13.34 -24.17 -0.52
N ASP A 99 -13.74 -24.66 0.65
CA ASP A 99 -14.74 -25.73 0.80
C ASP A 99 -16.09 -25.36 0.20
N PHE A 100 -16.38 -24.05 0.08
CA PHE A 100 -17.58 -23.54 -0.55
C PHE A 100 -17.72 -23.91 -2.04
N LEU A 101 -16.61 -24.29 -2.71
CA LEU A 101 -16.60 -24.79 -4.07
C LEU A 101 -17.11 -26.23 -4.20
N ASN A 102 -17.19 -26.97 -3.08
CA ASN A 102 -17.58 -28.38 -3.06
C ASN A 102 -19.07 -28.60 -2.76
N TYR A 103 -19.83 -27.55 -2.45
CA TYR A 103 -21.27 -27.67 -2.18
C TYR A 103 -22.08 -27.81 -3.48
N SER A 104 -23.12 -28.63 -3.42
CA SER A 104 -23.98 -28.93 -4.57
C SER A 104 -25.13 -27.94 -4.74
N THR A 105 -25.47 -27.18 -3.70
CA THR A 105 -26.57 -26.19 -3.76
C THR A 105 -26.08 -24.75 -3.54
N ALA A 106 -26.69 -23.81 -4.26
CA ALA A 106 -26.39 -22.38 -4.11
C ALA A 106 -26.64 -21.87 -2.68
N LYS A 107 -27.62 -22.44 -1.97
CA LYS A 107 -27.93 -22.09 -0.57
C LYS A 107 -26.81 -22.48 0.38
N GLU A 108 -26.23 -23.67 0.20
CA GLU A 108 -25.09 -24.13 1.01
C GLU A 108 -23.84 -23.31 0.73
N THR A 109 -23.52 -23.06 -0.54
CA THR A 109 -22.42 -22.17 -0.95
C THR A 109 -22.57 -20.78 -0.34
N PHE A 110 -23.77 -20.18 -0.43
CA PHE A 110 -24.04 -18.86 0.15
C PHE A 110 -23.84 -18.83 1.67
N ASN A 111 -24.38 -19.82 2.39
CA ASN A 111 -24.22 -19.92 3.83
C ASN A 111 -22.77 -20.14 4.26
N ALA A 112 -21.99 -20.91 3.47
CA ALA A 112 -20.57 -21.12 3.73
C ALA A 112 -19.78 -19.82 3.58
N ILE A 113 -20.01 -19.08 2.49
CA ILE A 113 -19.37 -17.77 2.27
C ILE A 113 -19.67 -16.81 3.42
N LEU A 114 -20.92 -16.73 3.89
CA LEU A 114 -21.29 -15.88 5.02
C LEU A 114 -20.58 -16.25 6.32
N LYS A 115 -20.38 -17.55 6.58
CA LYS A 115 -19.65 -18.03 7.77
C LYS A 115 -18.15 -17.75 7.68
N SER A 116 -17.61 -17.68 6.47
CA SER A 116 -16.19 -17.44 6.20
C SER A 116 -15.78 -15.96 6.24
N CYS A 117 -16.71 -15.00 6.31
CA CYS A 117 -16.40 -13.57 6.19
C CYS A 117 -15.36 -13.07 7.21
N SER A 118 -15.33 -13.63 8.42
CA SER A 118 -14.38 -13.25 9.48
C SER A 118 -13.04 -14.01 9.44
N ASP A 119 -12.90 -15.01 8.58
CA ASP A 119 -11.68 -15.85 8.54
C ASP A 119 -10.44 -15.04 8.13
N PHE A 120 -10.65 -13.89 7.49
CA PHE A 120 -9.62 -12.99 7.01
C PHE A 120 -9.45 -11.72 7.86
N ASP A 121 -10.09 -11.62 9.03
CA ASP A 121 -9.93 -10.47 9.94
C ASP A 121 -8.47 -10.23 10.32
N ASP A 122 -7.67 -11.30 10.43
CA ASP A 122 -6.24 -11.22 10.70
C ASP A 122 -5.46 -10.49 9.59
N ALA A 123 -5.88 -10.68 8.33
CA ALA A 123 -5.28 -10.01 7.17
C ALA A 123 -5.59 -8.51 7.18
N GLY A 124 -6.86 -8.16 7.43
CA GLY A 124 -7.27 -6.77 7.60
C GLY A 124 -6.57 -6.08 8.76
N ARG A 125 -6.47 -6.75 9.92
CA ARG A 125 -5.74 -6.23 11.09
C ARG A 125 -4.27 -6.00 10.78
N LEU A 126 -3.60 -6.98 10.16
CA LEU A 126 -2.20 -6.85 9.75
C LEU A 126 -2.00 -5.65 8.81
N GLN A 127 -2.90 -5.46 7.83
CA GLN A 127 -2.85 -4.31 6.91
C GLN A 127 -2.96 -2.97 7.65
N VAL A 128 -3.88 -2.86 8.61
CA VAL A 128 -4.04 -1.65 9.43
C VAL A 128 -2.80 -1.40 10.27
N THR A 129 -2.29 -2.42 10.97
CA THR A 129 -1.07 -2.30 11.79
C THR A 129 0.14 -1.89 10.95
N CYS A 130 0.35 -2.49 9.77
CA CYS A 130 1.43 -2.09 8.87
C CYS A 130 1.27 -0.63 8.37
N THR A 131 0.04 -0.20 8.10
CA THR A 131 -0.26 1.19 7.67
C THR A 131 0.05 2.18 8.79
N GLU A 132 -0.35 1.86 10.02
CA GLU A 132 -0.09 2.69 11.20
C GLU A 132 1.41 2.74 11.53
N SER A 133 2.11 1.60 11.50
CA SER A 133 3.55 1.54 11.73
C SER A 133 4.34 2.28 10.65
N SER A 134 3.98 2.14 9.37
CA SER A 134 4.58 2.93 8.29
C SER A 134 4.40 4.42 8.52
N SER A 135 3.22 4.85 8.98
CA SER A 135 2.94 6.25 9.24
C SER A 135 3.64 6.80 10.47
N SER A 136 3.82 5.96 11.48
CA SER A 136 4.57 6.26 12.70
C SER A 136 6.07 6.44 12.41
N TRP A 137 6.65 5.59 11.55
CA TRP A 137 8.04 5.76 11.12
C TRP A 137 8.24 7.02 10.28
N ASN A 138 7.30 7.32 9.37
CA ASN A 138 7.28 8.60 8.63
C ASN A 138 7.24 9.80 9.58
N MET A 139 6.37 9.77 10.58
CA MET A 139 6.27 10.79 11.62
C MET A 139 7.62 11.00 12.33
N HIS A 140 8.36 9.93 12.63
CA HIS A 140 9.69 10.03 13.26
C HIS A 140 10.71 10.71 12.34
N ILE A 141 10.77 10.38 11.05
CA ILE A 141 11.64 11.08 10.08
C ILE A 141 11.28 12.56 10.05
N PHE A 142 9.99 12.87 9.90
CA PHE A 142 9.50 14.25 9.81
C PHE A 142 9.84 15.05 11.08
N SER A 143 9.68 14.44 12.25
CA SER A 143 10.02 15.06 13.54
C SER A 143 11.52 15.37 13.66
N ILE A 144 12.39 14.48 13.18
CA ILE A 144 13.84 14.71 13.19
C ILE A 144 14.22 15.89 12.28
N LEU A 145 13.67 15.93 11.06
CA LEU A 145 13.93 16.99 10.09
C LEU A 145 13.37 18.35 10.55
N CYS A 146 12.13 18.38 11.05
CA CYS A 146 11.54 19.61 11.61
C CYS A 146 12.35 20.13 12.78
N LYS A 147 12.75 19.26 13.73
CA LYS A 147 13.55 19.69 14.88
C LYS A 147 14.90 20.26 14.46
N ALA A 148 15.51 19.72 13.40
CA ALA A 148 16.78 20.21 12.89
C ALA A 148 16.64 21.54 12.14
N LYS A 149 15.55 21.75 11.40
CA LYS A 149 15.28 23.01 10.69
C LYS A 149 14.71 24.11 11.60
N GLY A 150 14.00 23.73 12.65
CA GLY A 150 13.28 24.62 13.57
C GLY A 150 11.79 24.77 13.25
N ASP A 151 11.35 24.44 12.03
CA ASP A 151 9.94 24.56 11.60
C ASP A 151 9.61 23.68 10.38
N PHE A 152 8.33 23.63 10.00
CA PHE A 152 7.80 23.04 8.77
C PHE A 152 8.17 23.91 7.56
N HIS A 153 9.28 23.58 6.91
CA HIS A 153 9.79 24.32 5.74
C HIS A 153 9.71 23.46 4.46
N PRO A 154 9.58 24.04 3.24
CA PRO A 154 9.66 23.29 1.98
C PRO A 154 10.89 22.36 1.87
N ASP A 155 12.02 22.75 2.46
CA ASP A 155 13.21 21.90 2.55
C ASP A 155 12.96 20.60 3.33
N VAL A 156 12.19 20.65 4.42
CA VAL A 156 11.81 19.48 5.21
C VAL A 156 10.98 18.52 4.36
N TYR A 157 10.01 19.03 3.61
CA TYR A 157 9.20 18.21 2.69
C TYR A 157 10.04 17.60 1.56
N SER A 158 10.92 18.40 0.95
CA SER A 158 11.84 17.93 -0.09
C SER A 158 12.75 16.80 0.43
N ASP A 159 13.39 17.02 1.58
CA ASP A 159 14.30 16.04 2.17
C ASP A 159 13.58 14.79 2.69
N PHE A 160 12.38 14.95 3.25
CA PHE A 160 11.50 13.84 3.60
C PHE A 160 11.17 12.99 2.37
N GLY A 161 10.75 13.62 1.27
CA GLY A 161 10.48 12.95 -0.01
C GLY A 161 11.68 12.15 -0.50
N LYS A 162 12.87 12.76 -0.53
CA LYS A 162 14.13 12.08 -0.93
C LYS A 162 14.41 10.84 -0.10
N LEU A 163 14.20 10.88 1.22
CA LEU A 163 14.43 9.74 2.09
C LEU A 163 13.45 8.60 1.83
N LEU A 164 12.19 8.91 1.52
CA LEU A 164 11.17 7.91 1.19
C LEU A 164 11.38 7.27 -0.18
N THR A 165 11.86 8.02 -1.18
CA THR A 165 12.04 7.49 -2.55
C THR A 165 13.15 6.46 -2.69
N THR A 166 14.04 6.32 -1.70
CA THR A 166 15.20 5.40 -1.76
C THR A 166 14.85 3.92 -1.65
N SER A 167 13.60 3.54 -1.41
CA SER A 167 13.25 2.14 -1.21
C SER A 167 13.10 1.40 -2.55
N SER A 168 14.22 0.96 -3.15
CA SER A 168 14.23 0.09 -4.34
C SER A 168 13.53 -1.27 -4.10
N THR A 169 13.28 -1.62 -2.85
CA THR A 169 12.72 -2.92 -2.43
C THR A 169 11.21 -2.91 -2.18
N VAL A 170 10.51 -1.78 -2.40
CA VAL A 170 9.04 -1.72 -2.25
C VAL A 170 8.39 -2.19 -3.54
N GLU A 171 7.52 -3.20 -3.46
CA GLU A 171 6.90 -3.83 -4.63
C GLU A 171 6.23 -2.82 -5.58
N SER A 172 5.45 -1.87 -5.04
CA SER A 172 4.82 -0.80 -5.82
C SER A 172 5.82 0.12 -6.54
N ALA A 173 7.03 0.30 -6.01
CA ALA A 173 8.09 1.09 -6.64
C ALA A 173 8.74 0.34 -7.81
N THR A 174 8.70 -0.99 -7.80
CA THR A 174 9.26 -1.82 -8.88
C THR A 174 8.33 -1.98 -10.08
N ILE A 175 7.03 -1.66 -9.95
CA ILE A 175 6.05 -1.83 -11.02
C ILE A 175 6.31 -0.93 -12.24
N PRO A 176 6.53 0.40 -12.08
CA PRO A 176 6.86 1.24 -13.23
C PRO A 176 8.09 0.74 -13.98
N GLN A 177 9.11 0.27 -13.26
CA GLN A 177 10.32 -0.29 -13.87
C GLN A 177 10.02 -1.61 -14.59
N ALA A 178 9.34 -2.55 -13.95
CA ALA A 178 8.94 -3.81 -14.58
C ALA A 178 8.07 -3.58 -15.82
N MET A 179 7.20 -2.56 -15.80
CA MET A 179 6.39 -2.16 -16.95
C MET A 179 7.25 -1.51 -18.06
N GLN A 180 8.25 -0.70 -17.69
CA GLN A 180 9.23 -0.13 -18.62
C GLN A 180 10.09 -1.22 -19.27
N ASP A 181 10.50 -2.25 -18.52
CA ASP A 181 11.28 -3.37 -19.05
C ASP A 181 10.49 -4.18 -20.08
N VAL A 182 9.19 -4.36 -19.84
CA VAL A 182 8.26 -4.96 -20.82
C VAL A 182 8.13 -4.06 -22.05
N ALA A 183 7.91 -2.75 -21.87
CA ALA A 183 7.82 -1.78 -22.97
C ALA A 183 9.10 -1.73 -23.83
N ASN A 184 10.27 -1.71 -23.20
CA ASN A 184 11.56 -1.73 -23.88
C ASN A 184 11.73 -3.02 -24.71
N GLN A 185 11.30 -4.16 -24.17
CA GLN A 185 11.35 -5.42 -24.92
C GLN A 185 10.37 -5.44 -26.10
N ILE A 186 9.19 -4.86 -25.94
CA ILE A 186 8.20 -4.70 -27.02
C ILE A 186 8.78 -3.86 -28.16
N VAL A 187 9.47 -2.76 -27.86
CA VAL A 187 10.15 -1.94 -28.87
C VAL A 187 11.18 -2.75 -29.65
N LYS A 188 11.93 -3.64 -28.98
CA LYS A 188 12.96 -4.49 -29.60
C LYS A 188 12.34 -5.59 -30.48
N ASP A 189 11.29 -6.25 -30.00
CA ASP A 189 10.74 -7.45 -30.66
C ASP A 189 9.69 -7.10 -31.74
N VAL A 190 8.92 -6.03 -31.55
CA VAL A 190 7.75 -5.68 -32.40
C VAL A 190 7.93 -4.31 -33.07
N GLY A 191 8.59 -3.37 -32.40
CA GLY A 191 8.73 -1.99 -32.86
C GLY A 191 7.59 -1.08 -32.39
N SER A 192 7.95 0.16 -32.06
CA SER A 192 7.05 1.13 -31.41
C SER A 192 5.77 1.42 -32.22
N LYS A 193 5.90 1.71 -33.52
CA LYS A 193 4.77 2.07 -34.40
C LYS A 193 3.76 0.92 -34.57
N VAL A 194 4.27 -0.31 -34.68
CA VAL A 194 3.45 -1.51 -34.86
C VAL A 194 2.66 -1.79 -33.58
N PHE A 195 3.32 -1.73 -32.42
CA PHE A 195 2.65 -1.99 -31.15
C PHE A 195 1.63 -0.91 -30.76
N SER A 196 1.92 0.37 -31.02
CA SER A 196 0.98 1.46 -30.75
C SER A 196 -0.28 1.42 -31.63
N SER A 197 -0.24 0.74 -32.78
CA SER A 197 -1.38 0.58 -33.70
C SER A 197 -2.11 -0.76 -33.54
N MET A 198 -1.63 -1.66 -32.68
CA MET A 198 -2.33 -2.91 -32.38
C MET A 198 -3.60 -2.64 -31.57
N GLU A 199 -4.67 -3.38 -31.89
CA GLU A 199 -5.87 -3.42 -31.06
C GLU A 199 -5.57 -3.93 -29.65
N LEU A 200 -6.34 -3.46 -28.67
CA LEU A 200 -6.16 -3.69 -27.22
C LEU A 200 -6.36 -5.15 -26.76
N GLN A 201 -6.33 -6.13 -27.65
CA GLN A 201 -6.50 -7.54 -27.29
C GLN A 201 -5.17 -8.14 -26.83
N GLY A 202 -4.98 -8.19 -25.50
CA GLY A 202 -3.80 -8.79 -24.86
C GLY A 202 -3.54 -10.26 -25.22
N GLU A 203 -4.54 -10.96 -25.76
CA GLU A 203 -4.46 -12.36 -26.20
C GLU A 203 -3.45 -12.59 -27.33
N LYS A 204 -3.13 -11.55 -28.14
CA LYS A 204 -2.15 -11.63 -29.23
C LYS A 204 -0.68 -11.70 -28.76
N PHE A 205 -0.40 -11.54 -27.45
CA PHE A 205 0.95 -11.65 -26.89
C PHE A 205 1.38 -13.10 -26.56
N SER A 206 0.60 -14.09 -26.95
CA SER A 206 0.90 -15.53 -26.76
C SER A 206 1.90 -16.12 -27.78
N LYS A 207 2.55 -15.30 -28.62
CA LYS A 207 3.61 -15.74 -29.54
C LYS A 207 4.95 -15.92 -28.77
N PRO A 208 5.87 -16.81 -29.21
CA PRO A 208 7.11 -17.15 -28.51
C PRO A 208 8.20 -16.07 -28.62
N LEU A 209 7.83 -14.79 -28.45
CA LEU A 209 8.76 -13.67 -28.39
C LEU A 209 9.12 -13.36 -26.94
N LEU A 210 10.32 -12.81 -26.71
CA LEU A 210 10.80 -12.48 -25.37
C LEU A 210 9.87 -11.45 -24.68
N CYS A 211 9.26 -10.55 -25.43
CA CYS A 211 8.26 -9.60 -24.94
C CYS A 211 7.01 -10.31 -24.40
N GLY A 212 6.55 -11.39 -25.03
CA GLY A 212 5.43 -12.21 -24.57
C GLY A 212 5.74 -12.89 -23.24
N HIS A 213 6.94 -13.48 -23.12
CA HIS A 213 7.41 -14.07 -21.86
C HIS A 213 7.51 -13.05 -20.73
N LYS A 214 8.11 -11.88 -20.97
CA LYS A 214 8.19 -10.81 -19.96
C LYS A 214 6.80 -10.30 -19.57
N PHE A 215 5.89 -10.16 -20.52
CA PHE A 215 4.50 -9.77 -20.24
C PHE A 215 3.77 -10.82 -19.37
N GLN A 216 3.92 -12.11 -19.67
CA GLN A 216 3.36 -13.18 -18.83
C GLN A 216 3.99 -13.21 -17.44
N GLN A 217 5.30 -13.01 -17.32
CA GLN A 217 5.98 -12.92 -16.04
C GLN A 217 5.48 -11.73 -15.23
N PHE A 218 5.25 -10.58 -15.88
CA PHE A 218 4.65 -9.40 -15.27
C PHE A 218 3.24 -9.71 -14.76
N LEU A 219 2.37 -10.33 -15.57
CA LEU A 219 1.02 -10.71 -15.14
C LEU A 219 1.03 -11.74 -14.01
N LYS A 220 1.94 -12.72 -14.03
CA LYS A 220 2.09 -13.68 -12.94
C LYS A 220 2.43 -13.00 -11.62
N LYS A 221 3.28 -11.97 -11.66
CA LYS A 221 3.74 -11.25 -10.47
C LYS A 221 2.78 -10.14 -10.03
N HIS A 222 2.23 -9.36 -10.96
CA HIS A 222 1.50 -8.12 -10.70
C HIS A 222 0.09 -8.08 -11.31
N GLY A 223 -0.36 -9.15 -11.97
CA GLY A 223 -1.68 -9.21 -12.61
C GLY A 223 -2.84 -9.06 -11.63
N HIS A 224 -2.64 -9.37 -10.36
CA HIS A 224 -3.63 -9.18 -9.30
C HIS A 224 -3.90 -7.70 -8.94
N ARG A 225 -3.14 -6.75 -9.52
CA ARG A 225 -3.27 -5.31 -9.26
C ARG A 225 -4.16 -4.61 -10.29
N CYS A 226 -4.65 -3.42 -9.94
CA CYS A 226 -5.36 -2.50 -10.84
C CYS A 226 -5.43 -1.10 -10.25
N LEU A 227 -6.08 -0.18 -10.97
CA LEU A 227 -6.51 1.07 -10.35
C LEU A 227 -7.57 0.77 -9.28
N LYS A 228 -7.52 1.50 -8.15
CA LYS A 228 -8.41 1.29 -6.99
C LYS A 228 -8.30 -0.12 -6.37
N GLU A 229 -7.08 -0.50 -5.99
CA GLU A 229 -6.78 -1.86 -5.49
C GLU A 229 -7.57 -2.30 -4.25
N LEU A 230 -8.13 -1.38 -3.47
CA LEU A 230 -8.94 -1.72 -2.30
C LEU A 230 -10.44 -1.86 -2.62
N ASP A 231 -10.85 -1.54 -3.86
CA ASP A 231 -12.19 -1.83 -4.34
C ASP A 231 -12.25 -3.26 -4.86
N VAL A 232 -13.11 -4.06 -4.22
CA VAL A 232 -13.36 -5.48 -4.54
C VAL A 232 -13.92 -5.65 -5.96
N ARG A 233 -14.62 -4.63 -6.48
CA ARG A 233 -15.24 -4.68 -7.81
C ARG A 233 -14.30 -4.25 -8.93
N SER A 234 -13.09 -3.77 -8.60
CA SER A 234 -12.16 -3.29 -9.61
C SER A 234 -11.52 -4.44 -10.39
N ILE A 235 -11.55 -4.34 -11.72
CA ILE A 235 -11.03 -5.35 -12.64
C ILE A 235 -9.49 -5.33 -12.63
N THR A 236 -8.88 -6.49 -12.38
CA THR A 236 -7.42 -6.64 -12.31
C THR A 236 -6.77 -6.76 -13.68
N TRP A 237 -5.47 -6.45 -13.79
CA TRP A 237 -4.72 -6.61 -15.04
C TRP A 237 -4.65 -8.06 -15.52
N GLY A 238 -4.72 -9.03 -14.60
CA GLY A 238 -4.79 -10.46 -14.92
C GLY A 238 -6.17 -10.90 -15.38
N MET A 239 -7.24 -10.19 -15.00
CA MET A 239 -8.61 -10.45 -15.47
C MET A 239 -8.87 -9.80 -16.83
N ASP A 240 -8.49 -8.53 -16.99
CA ASP A 240 -8.57 -7.82 -18.27
C ASP A 240 -7.29 -7.00 -18.51
N PRO A 241 -6.40 -7.48 -19.40
CA PRO A 241 -5.13 -6.80 -19.67
C PRO A 241 -5.28 -5.55 -20.54
N LYS A 242 -6.47 -5.19 -21.05
CA LYS A 242 -6.66 -4.03 -21.96
C LYS A 242 -6.08 -2.73 -21.40
N LEU A 243 -6.35 -2.45 -20.13
CA LEU A 243 -5.82 -1.26 -19.45
C LEU A 243 -4.29 -1.30 -19.37
N LEU A 244 -3.72 -2.46 -19.08
CA LEU A 244 -2.26 -2.64 -19.05
C LEU A 244 -1.64 -2.46 -20.44
N VAL A 245 -2.25 -3.02 -21.49
CA VAL A 245 -1.81 -2.83 -22.88
C VAL A 245 -1.82 -1.36 -23.26
N LYS A 246 -2.89 -0.63 -22.92
CA LYS A 246 -2.97 0.82 -23.16
C LYS A 246 -1.85 1.60 -22.45
N LEU A 247 -1.51 1.22 -21.21
CA LEU A 247 -0.39 1.82 -20.49
C LEU A 247 0.95 1.54 -21.18
N LEU A 248 1.17 0.29 -21.61
CA LEU A 248 2.36 -0.08 -22.36
C LEU A 248 2.46 0.67 -23.69
N GLN A 249 1.35 0.88 -24.40
CA GLN A 249 1.33 1.64 -25.66
C GLN A 249 1.82 3.07 -25.44
N ASN A 250 1.34 3.72 -24.37
CA ASN A 250 1.80 5.05 -24.00
C ASN A 250 3.30 5.08 -23.65
N LEU A 251 3.81 4.08 -22.93
CA LEU A 251 5.23 3.98 -22.58
C LEU A 251 6.13 3.77 -23.80
N VAL A 252 5.70 2.89 -24.70
CA VAL A 252 6.37 2.58 -25.97
C VAL A 252 6.40 3.79 -26.91
N SER A 253 5.36 4.63 -26.91
CA SER A 253 5.32 5.87 -27.68
C SER A 253 6.16 6.99 -27.05
N ALA A 254 6.30 7.01 -25.71
CA ALA A 254 7.01 8.07 -24.99
C ALA A 254 8.55 7.97 -25.08
N ASN A 255 9.11 6.85 -25.56
CA ASN A 255 10.54 6.63 -25.80
C ASN A 255 11.46 7.13 -24.66
N LYS A 256 11.04 6.93 -23.41
CA LYS A 256 11.92 7.20 -22.27
C LYS A 256 12.98 6.11 -22.25
N GLY A 257 14.21 6.49 -22.59
CA GLY A 257 15.38 5.61 -22.49
C GLY A 257 15.52 5.01 -21.09
N GLU A 258 16.34 3.96 -20.99
CA GLU A 258 16.57 3.22 -19.74
C GLU A 258 16.81 4.18 -18.56
N ALA A 259 15.88 4.20 -17.62
CA ALA A 259 16.07 4.90 -16.37
C ALA A 259 17.18 4.17 -15.62
N LYS A 260 18.36 4.79 -15.53
CA LYS A 260 19.46 4.26 -14.73
C LYS A 260 19.06 4.30 -13.26
N GLU A 261 19.10 3.15 -12.60
CA GLU A 261 19.09 3.08 -11.15
C GLU A 261 20.35 3.78 -10.61
N GLU A 262 20.17 4.94 -9.99
CA GLU A 262 21.14 5.38 -8.99
C GLU A 262 20.77 4.66 -7.69
N ASP A 263 21.45 3.53 -7.41
CA ASP A 263 21.45 2.93 -6.08
C ASP A 263 22.19 3.88 -5.12
N CYS A 264 21.45 4.87 -4.64
CA CYS A 264 21.98 5.87 -3.75
C CYS A 264 21.84 5.33 -2.32
N SER A 265 22.93 4.78 -1.79
CA SER A 265 22.97 4.27 -0.41
C SER A 265 22.42 5.31 0.57
N THR A 266 21.64 4.87 1.57
CA THR A 266 20.98 5.74 2.57
C THR A 266 21.92 6.77 3.20
N ASN A 267 23.20 6.42 3.38
CA ASN A 267 24.23 7.33 3.90
C ASN A 267 24.54 8.49 2.95
N ARG A 268 24.61 8.23 1.65
CA ARG A 268 24.85 9.27 0.64
C ARG A 268 23.69 10.25 0.61
N ILE A 269 22.44 9.76 0.66
CA ILE A 269 21.26 10.63 0.71
C ILE A 269 21.24 11.48 1.97
N ILE A 270 21.49 10.88 3.15
CA ILE A 270 21.52 11.63 4.42
C ILE A 270 22.56 12.76 4.37
N SER A 271 23.68 12.57 3.65
CA SER A 271 24.70 13.62 3.49
C SER A 271 24.31 14.74 2.51
N GLN A 272 23.36 14.49 1.62
CA GLN A 272 22.88 15.43 0.58
C GLN A 272 21.58 16.16 0.97
N LEU A 273 21.12 15.99 2.22
CA LEU A 273 19.94 16.69 2.72
C LEU A 273 20.22 18.18 2.86
N ARG A 274 19.22 19.01 2.52
CA ARG A 274 19.28 20.47 2.62
C ARG A 274 19.14 20.95 4.05
N VAL A 275 18.37 20.24 4.87
CA VAL A 275 18.20 20.53 6.29
C VAL A 275 19.55 20.32 7.00
N PRO A 276 20.04 21.32 7.77
CA PRO A 276 21.30 21.18 8.49
C PRO A 276 21.14 20.19 9.65
N LEU A 277 21.63 18.97 9.46
CA LEU A 277 21.52 17.91 10.46
C LEU A 277 22.73 17.84 11.38
N THR A 278 22.45 17.77 12.69
CA THR A 278 23.46 17.41 13.71
C THR A 278 23.90 15.95 13.55
N PHE A 279 25.05 15.60 14.15
CA PHE A 279 25.53 14.21 14.17
C PHE A 279 24.50 13.23 14.75
N MET A 280 23.82 13.63 15.84
CA MET A 280 22.78 12.82 16.47
C MET A 280 21.57 12.63 15.55
N SER A 281 21.12 13.68 14.87
CA SER A 281 20.02 13.58 13.89
C SER A 281 20.36 12.65 12.74
N LYS A 282 21.60 12.70 12.23
CA LYS A 282 22.08 11.77 11.18
C LYS A 282 22.11 10.33 11.68
N CYS A 283 22.57 10.09 12.91
CA CYS A 283 22.59 8.76 13.52
C CYS A 283 21.18 8.18 13.67
N LEU A 284 20.23 8.99 14.16
CA LEU A 284 18.82 8.57 14.28
C LEU A 284 18.22 8.24 12.91
N LEU A 285 18.45 9.07 11.89
CA LEU A 285 17.94 8.80 10.53
C LEU A 285 18.48 7.49 9.95
N ARG A 286 19.73 7.11 10.23
CA ARG A 286 20.29 5.81 9.81
C ARG A 286 19.55 4.62 10.40
N ILE A 287 18.90 4.78 11.55
CA ILE A 287 18.10 3.73 12.20
C ILE A 287 16.64 3.79 11.71
N VAL A 288 16.07 5.00 11.65
CA VAL A 288 14.66 5.23 11.35
C VAL A 288 14.34 4.94 9.87
N VAL A 289 15.20 5.36 8.94
CA VAL A 289 14.93 5.22 7.49
C VAL A 289 14.78 3.76 7.05
N PRO A 290 15.68 2.83 7.42
CA PRO A 290 15.50 1.41 7.09
C PRO A 290 14.21 0.80 7.67
N GLN A 291 13.83 1.19 8.90
CA GLN A 291 12.58 0.70 9.51
C GLN A 291 11.35 1.26 8.81
N CYS A 292 11.40 2.52 8.38
CA CYS A 292 10.38 3.12 7.54
C CYS A 292 10.20 2.31 6.24
N HIS A 293 11.29 1.99 5.53
CA HIS A 293 11.23 1.17 4.32
C HIS A 293 10.70 -0.24 4.59
N ARG A 294 11.09 -0.87 5.71
CA ARG A 294 10.53 -2.16 6.16
C ARG A 294 9.02 -2.07 6.40
N ALA A 295 8.54 -1.03 7.07
CA ALA A 295 7.12 -0.83 7.34
C ALA A 295 6.31 -0.54 6.07
N VAL A 296 6.85 0.23 5.12
CA VAL A 296 6.23 0.42 3.81
C VAL A 296 6.13 -0.91 3.06
N ARG A 297 7.18 -1.75 3.07
CA ARG A 297 7.13 -3.10 2.48
C ARG A 297 6.03 -3.96 3.10
N GLY A 298 5.95 -4.01 4.43
CA GLY A 298 4.89 -4.74 5.14
C GLY A 298 3.49 -4.23 4.78
N ARG A 299 3.32 -2.92 4.62
CA ARG A 299 2.05 -2.30 4.21
C ARG A 299 1.65 -2.71 2.79
N GLU A 300 2.57 -2.62 1.84
CA GLU A 300 2.28 -3.00 0.44
C GLU A 300 1.95 -4.49 0.34
N ALA A 301 2.68 -5.35 1.04
CA ALA A 301 2.36 -6.77 1.07
C ALA A 301 1.03 -7.09 1.78
N GLY A 302 0.69 -6.36 2.85
CA GLY A 302 -0.61 -6.47 3.52
C GLY A 302 -1.79 -6.17 2.59
N LYS A 303 -1.63 -5.26 1.62
CA LYS A 303 -2.67 -5.00 0.59
C LYS A 303 -2.90 -6.22 -0.29
N ILE A 304 -1.83 -6.91 -0.69
CA ILE A 304 -1.89 -8.11 -1.53
C ILE A 304 -2.65 -9.21 -0.80
N PHE A 305 -2.36 -9.40 0.49
CA PHE A 305 -3.05 -10.38 1.32
C PHE A 305 -4.53 -10.08 1.51
N SER A 306 -4.86 -8.83 1.85
CA SER A 306 -6.25 -8.37 1.96
C SER A 306 -7.03 -8.64 0.66
N ARG A 307 -6.41 -8.44 -0.51
CA ARG A 307 -6.99 -8.84 -1.78
C ARG A 307 -7.07 -10.34 -2.00
N GLY A 308 -6.03 -11.11 -1.68
CA GLY A 308 -6.06 -12.57 -1.77
C GLY A 308 -7.19 -13.17 -0.92
N SER A 309 -7.46 -12.57 0.24
CA SER A 309 -8.59 -12.88 1.10
C SER A 309 -9.94 -12.52 0.48
N ILE A 310 -10.09 -11.30 -0.04
CA ILE A 310 -11.36 -10.82 -0.61
C ILE A 310 -11.66 -11.50 -1.96
N CYS A 311 -10.68 -11.60 -2.86
CA CYS A 311 -10.82 -12.25 -4.16
C CYS A 311 -10.78 -13.77 -4.05
N GLY A 312 -10.08 -14.36 -3.08
CA GLY A 312 -10.14 -15.81 -2.84
C GLY A 312 -11.53 -16.28 -2.45
N SER A 313 -12.33 -15.42 -1.82
CA SER A 313 -13.75 -15.67 -1.51
C SER A 313 -14.72 -15.43 -2.67
N PHE A 314 -14.33 -14.73 -3.75
CA PHE A 314 -15.27 -14.27 -4.78
C PHE A 314 -14.83 -14.43 -6.24
N LEU A 315 -13.55 -14.71 -6.50
CA LEU A 315 -12.97 -14.80 -7.83
C LEU A 315 -11.99 -15.98 -7.87
N VAL A 316 -12.58 -17.16 -8.06
CA VAL A 316 -11.90 -18.29 -8.72
C VAL A 316 -11.32 -17.77 -10.04
N PRO A 317 -10.08 -18.15 -10.43
CA PRO A 317 -9.56 -17.79 -11.75
C PRO A 317 -10.58 -18.18 -12.82
N ALA A 318 -10.87 -17.24 -13.72
CA ALA A 318 -11.85 -17.35 -14.79
C ALA A 318 -11.41 -18.37 -15.87
N GLY A 319 -11.29 -19.63 -15.48
CA GLY A 319 -10.99 -20.77 -16.35
C GLY A 319 -11.78 -22.04 -16.04
N GLY A 320 -12.66 -22.02 -15.02
CA GLY A 320 -13.38 -23.24 -14.59
C GLY A 320 -14.90 -23.15 -14.43
N ILE A 321 -15.50 -21.97 -14.36
CA ILE A 321 -16.91 -21.82 -13.92
C ILE A 321 -17.78 -21.12 -14.98
N TRP A 322 -17.73 -21.62 -16.22
CA TRP A 322 -18.75 -21.33 -17.24
C TRP A 322 -19.23 -22.62 -17.94
N LYS A 323 -19.30 -23.74 -17.22
CA LYS A 323 -20.05 -24.94 -17.64
C LYS A 323 -21.32 -25.14 -16.80
N PHE A 324 -22.11 -24.09 -16.68
CA PHE A 324 -23.47 -24.16 -16.09
C PHE A 324 -24.55 -23.56 -17.00
N LYS A 325 -24.33 -23.63 -18.31
CA LYS A 325 -25.39 -23.54 -19.33
C LYS A 325 -25.23 -24.73 -20.26
N GLU A 326 -26.37 -25.35 -20.59
CA GLU A 326 -26.55 -26.57 -21.40
C GLU A 326 -26.51 -27.92 -20.66
N GLN A 327 -27.34 -28.08 -19.62
CA GLN A 327 -27.97 -29.40 -19.34
C GLN A 327 -29.38 -29.28 -18.74
N VAL A 328 -30.09 -28.17 -19.02
CA VAL A 328 -31.55 -28.09 -18.82
C VAL A 328 -32.16 -27.34 -20.01
N SER A 329 -32.33 -28.07 -21.11
CA SER A 329 -33.44 -27.93 -22.07
C SER A 329 -33.50 -29.20 -22.90
#